data_AF-A0A7J2I4A8-F1
#
_entry.id   AF-A0A7J2I4A8-F1
#
_cell.length_a   1.000
_cell.length_b   1.000
_cell.length_c   1.000
_cell.angle_alpha   90.00
_cell.angle_beta   90.00
_cell.angle_gamma   90.00
#
_symmetry.space_group_name_H-M   'P 1'
#
loop_
_entity.id
_entity.type
_entity.pdbx_description
1 polymer ?
#
loop_
_entity_poly.entity_id
_entity_poly.type
_entity_poly.pdbx_seq_one_letter_code
_entity_poly.pdbx_strand_id
1 'polypeptide(L)'
;MTVRLKPKELPKVPVEAYCITPDEFAGKTLEELRNLTLWVGKRRRRLGDLFEVCGEAGDSAEDTEIVVEGDVPTVKYIGYEMTAGRIVIQGRSGAHTGAKMSGGEIVVEGDVGEWSGAEMSGGVLRIRGNADHFLGASYLGSP
;
A
#
# COMPACT_ATOMS: atom_id res chain seq x y z
N MET A 1 -11.49 -11.51 4.65
CA MET A 1 -12.19 -10.97 3.48
C MET A 1 -11.18 -10.26 2.58
N THR A 2 -11.48 -10.10 1.28
CA THR A 2 -10.50 -9.59 0.30
C THR A 2 -11.07 -8.40 -0.46
N VAL A 3 -10.35 -7.29 -0.44
CA VAL A 3 -10.57 -6.11 -1.29
C VAL A 3 -9.58 -6.13 -2.45
N ARG A 4 -10.07 -5.94 -3.67
CA ARG A 4 -9.24 -5.87 -4.87
C ARG A 4 -9.20 -4.44 -5.39
N LEU A 5 -8.00 -3.97 -5.69
CA LEU A 5 -7.70 -2.67 -6.25
C LEU A 5 -7.06 -2.87 -7.62
N LYS A 6 -7.77 -2.52 -8.68
CA LYS A 6 -7.21 -2.54 -10.03
C LYS A 6 -6.86 -1.12 -10.46
N PRO A 7 -5.58 -0.80 -10.73
CA PRO A 7 -5.19 0.54 -11.18
C PRO A 7 -5.83 0.85 -12.53
N LYS A 8 -6.34 2.08 -12.67
CA LYS A 8 -6.77 2.65 -13.94
C LYS A 8 -5.56 3.27 -14.65
N GLU A 9 -5.75 4.39 -15.35
CA GLU A 9 -4.64 5.19 -15.86
C GLU A 9 -4.00 6.00 -14.72
N LEU A 10 -2.88 5.50 -14.20
CA LEU A 10 -2.14 6.17 -13.14
C LEU A 10 -1.39 7.41 -13.66
N PRO A 11 -1.38 8.52 -12.90
CA PRO A 11 -0.64 9.71 -13.29
C PRO A 11 0.87 9.47 -13.24
N LYS A 12 1.61 10.21 -14.07
CA LYS A 12 3.09 10.28 -14.01
C LYS A 12 3.60 10.98 -12.75
N VAL A 13 2.76 11.82 -12.14
CA VAL A 13 3.05 12.49 -10.87
C VAL A 13 2.87 11.45 -9.75
N PRO A 14 3.81 11.35 -8.79
CA PRO A 14 3.69 10.41 -7.68
C PRO A 14 2.37 10.52 -6.93
N VAL A 15 1.84 9.36 -6.56
CA VAL A 15 0.62 9.21 -5.76
C VAL A 15 1.03 8.76 -4.36
N GLU A 16 0.68 9.50 -3.33
CA GLU A 16 0.89 9.07 -1.94
C GLU A 16 -0.38 8.41 -1.42
N ALA A 17 -0.27 7.13 -1.09
CA ALA A 17 -1.39 6.24 -0.81
C ALA A 17 -1.35 5.65 0.59
N TYR A 18 -1.19 6.51 1.61
CA TYR A 18 -1.22 6.12 3.02
C TYR A 18 -2.50 5.37 3.42
N CYS A 19 -3.60 5.55 2.68
CA CYS A 19 -4.86 4.88 2.98
C CYS A 19 -4.93 3.42 2.50
N ILE A 20 -3.97 2.94 1.69
CA ILE A 20 -3.96 1.55 1.22
C ILE A 20 -3.30 0.68 2.29
N THR A 21 -4.04 0.41 3.36
CA THR A 21 -3.65 -0.45 4.48
C THR A 21 -4.88 -1.24 4.97
N PRO A 22 -4.70 -2.47 5.50
CA PRO A 22 -5.79 -3.22 6.14
C PRO A 22 -6.44 -2.43 7.29
N ASP A 23 -5.64 -1.69 8.06
CA ASP A 23 -6.07 -0.84 9.17
C ASP A 23 -7.08 0.22 8.72
N GLU A 24 -6.82 0.89 7.59
CA GLU A 24 -7.74 1.88 7.04
C GLU A 24 -8.94 1.22 6.34
N PHE A 25 -8.79 0.02 5.78
CA PHE A 25 -9.85 -0.64 5.03
C PHE A 25 -10.87 -1.35 5.91
N ALA A 26 -10.45 -1.85 7.07
CA ALA A 26 -11.30 -2.61 7.98
C ALA A 26 -12.58 -1.85 8.36
N GLY A 27 -13.70 -2.57 8.36
CA GLY A 27 -15.03 -2.07 8.72
C GLY A 27 -15.64 -1.06 7.74
N LYS A 28 -15.00 -0.77 6.60
CA LYS A 28 -15.52 0.16 5.59
C LYS A 28 -16.20 -0.56 4.44
N THR A 29 -17.30 0.04 3.98
CA THR A 29 -18.00 -0.34 2.76
C THR A 29 -17.18 0.05 1.51
N LEU A 30 -17.49 -0.58 0.38
CA LEU A 30 -16.86 -0.23 -0.90
C LEU A 30 -17.03 1.25 -1.30
N GLU A 31 -18.14 1.89 -0.91
CA GLU A 31 -18.36 3.31 -1.20
C GLU A 31 -17.44 4.20 -0.35
N GLU A 32 -17.27 3.87 0.93
CA GLU A 32 -16.33 4.55 1.82
C GLU A 32 -14.89 4.37 1.36
N LEU A 33 -14.51 3.14 0.98
CA LEU A 33 -13.18 2.85 0.43
C LEU A 33 -12.90 3.69 -0.81
N ARG A 34 -13.86 3.77 -1.75
CA ARG A 34 -13.71 4.61 -2.96
C ARG A 34 -13.51 6.09 -2.63
N ASN A 35 -14.05 6.57 -1.51
CA ASN A 35 -13.95 7.95 -1.08
C ASN A 35 -12.70 8.27 -0.23
N LEU A 36 -11.89 7.27 0.12
CA LEU A 36 -10.62 7.49 0.83
C LEU A 36 -9.72 8.47 0.07
N THR A 37 -9.04 9.34 0.82
CA THR A 37 -8.18 10.38 0.23
C THR A 37 -6.82 9.81 -0.14
N LEU A 38 -6.37 10.17 -1.34
CA LEU A 38 -5.00 10.02 -1.82
C LEU A 38 -4.44 11.40 -2.18
N TRP A 39 -3.12 11.52 -2.27
CA TRP A 39 -2.46 12.73 -2.79
C TRP A 39 -1.81 12.44 -4.12
N VAL A 40 -2.05 13.30 -5.11
CA VAL A 40 -1.35 13.30 -6.41
C VAL A 40 -0.57 14.61 -6.49
N GLY A 41 0.71 14.56 -6.12
CA GLY A 41 1.47 15.76 -5.77
C GLY A 41 0.70 16.60 -4.74
N LYS A 42 0.42 17.87 -5.04
CA LYS A 42 -0.29 18.80 -4.14
C LYS A 42 -1.82 18.67 -4.13
N ARG A 43 -2.41 17.76 -4.92
CA ARG A 43 -3.87 17.67 -5.10
C ARG A 43 -4.43 16.46 -4.39
N ARG A 44 -5.52 16.65 -3.65
CA ARG A 44 -6.31 15.56 -3.06
C ARG A 44 -7.16 14.89 -4.14
N ARG A 45 -7.17 13.56 -4.16
CA ARG A 45 -7.98 12.71 -5.03
C ARG A 45 -8.62 11.59 -4.22
N ARG A 46 -9.61 10.92 -4.79
CA ARG A 46 -10.27 9.77 -4.17
C ARG A 46 -9.63 8.48 -4.65
N LEU A 47 -9.63 7.43 -3.82
CA LEU A 47 -9.15 6.11 -4.20
C LEU A 47 -9.87 5.60 -5.47
N GLY A 48 -11.19 5.76 -5.52
CA GLY A 48 -12.02 5.36 -6.67
C GLY A 48 -11.73 6.12 -7.96
N ASP A 49 -11.05 7.27 -7.90
CA ASP A 49 -10.63 8.00 -9.10
C ASP A 49 -9.48 7.28 -9.83
N LEU A 50 -8.60 6.63 -9.06
CA LEU A 50 -7.37 6.01 -9.57
C LEU A 50 -7.45 4.48 -9.65
N PHE A 51 -8.33 3.88 -8.85
CA PHE A 51 -8.49 2.43 -8.76
C PHE A 51 -9.95 2.02 -8.96
N GLU A 52 -10.18 0.90 -9.63
CA GLU A 52 -11.42 0.15 -9.50
C GLU A 52 -11.35 -0.64 -8.19
N VAL A 53 -12.39 -0.53 -7.36
CA VAL A 53 -12.45 -1.14 -6.03
C VAL A 53 -13.61 -2.12 -5.98
N CYS A 54 -13.32 -3.39 -5.69
CA CYS A 54 -14.30 -4.46 -5.54
C CYS A 54 -13.92 -5.44 -4.41
N GLY A 55 -14.84 -6.35 -4.07
CA GLY A 55 -14.68 -7.28 -2.95
C GLY A 55 -15.31 -6.76 -1.67
N GLU A 56 -14.75 -7.14 -0.53
CA GLU A 56 -15.27 -6.80 0.80
C GLU A 56 -14.12 -6.72 1.81
N ALA A 57 -14.13 -5.69 2.65
CA ALA A 57 -13.18 -5.54 3.74
C ALA A 57 -13.65 -6.33 4.97
N GLY A 58 -12.72 -6.87 5.75
CA GLY A 58 -13.05 -7.54 7.00
C GLY A 58 -13.49 -6.57 8.08
N ASP A 59 -14.06 -7.09 9.16
CA ASP A 59 -14.42 -6.29 10.33
C ASP A 59 -13.19 -5.74 11.08
N SER A 60 -12.04 -6.42 10.94
CA SER A 60 -10.77 -6.06 11.56
C SER A 60 -9.64 -5.99 10.51
N ALA A 61 -8.51 -5.38 10.89
CA ALA A 61 -7.31 -5.35 10.04
C ALA A 61 -6.77 -6.76 9.79
N GLU A 62 -6.76 -7.64 10.81
CA GLU A 62 -6.33 -9.05 10.70
C GLU A 62 -7.13 -9.83 9.66
N ASP A 63 -8.44 -9.55 9.59
CA ASP A 63 -9.36 -10.21 8.66
C ASP A 63 -9.37 -9.56 7.27
N THR A 64 -8.57 -8.52 7.03
CA THR A 64 -8.57 -7.77 5.77
C THR A 64 -7.35 -8.09 4.92
N GLU A 65 -7.61 -8.62 3.73
CA GLU A 65 -6.63 -8.78 2.67
C GLU A 65 -6.86 -7.74 1.56
N ILE A 66 -5.80 -7.08 1.11
CA ILE A 66 -5.83 -6.16 -0.02
C ILE A 66 -5.02 -6.76 -1.17
N VAL A 67 -5.62 -6.88 -2.35
CA VAL A 67 -4.93 -7.32 -3.57
C VAL A 67 -4.88 -6.18 -4.57
N VAL A 68 -3.68 -5.72 -4.91
CA VAL A 68 -3.44 -4.73 -5.97
C VAL A 68 -3.13 -5.48 -7.27
N GLU A 69 -4.05 -5.41 -8.22
CA GLU A 69 -4.04 -6.17 -9.47
C GLU A 69 -3.32 -5.39 -10.59
N GLY A 70 -1.99 -5.31 -10.51
CA GLY A 70 -1.15 -4.74 -11.56
C GLY A 70 0.01 -3.89 -11.04
N ASP A 71 0.68 -3.23 -11.97
CA ASP A 71 1.82 -2.36 -11.70
C ASP A 71 1.39 -1.00 -11.14
N VAL A 72 2.00 -0.60 -10.02
CA VAL A 72 1.77 0.68 -9.34
C VAL A 72 3.07 1.41 -8.96
N PRO A 73 4.08 1.54 -9.86
CA PRO A 73 5.40 2.08 -9.52
C PRO A 73 5.40 3.55 -9.10
N THR A 74 4.37 4.32 -9.45
CA THR A 74 4.22 5.73 -9.04
C THR A 74 3.46 5.89 -7.72
N VAL A 75 2.94 4.80 -7.14
CA VAL A 75 2.13 4.81 -5.92
C VAL A 75 3.02 4.47 -4.74
N LYS A 76 3.20 5.46 -3.87
CA LYS A 76 4.06 5.42 -2.68
C LYS A 76 3.24 5.09 -1.43
N TYR A 77 3.92 4.60 -0.40
CA TYR A 77 3.36 4.40 0.95
C TYR A 77 2.26 3.34 1.06
N ILE A 78 2.22 2.36 0.15
CA ILE A 78 1.31 1.22 0.30
C ILE A 78 1.73 0.42 1.53
N GLY A 79 0.79 0.10 2.43
CA GLY A 79 1.10 -0.60 3.68
C GLY A 79 1.85 0.23 4.72
N TYR A 80 1.87 1.56 4.58
CA TYR A 80 2.53 2.44 5.54
C TYR A 80 1.90 2.31 6.94
N GLU A 81 2.73 2.11 7.96
CA GLU A 81 2.30 1.94 9.36
C GLU A 81 1.28 0.81 9.62
N MET A 82 1.13 -0.15 8.69
CA MET A 82 0.15 -1.23 8.89
C MET A 82 0.49 -2.10 10.11
N THR A 83 -0.53 -2.53 10.84
CA THR A 83 -0.36 -3.29 12.10
C THR A 83 -0.73 -4.77 11.98
N ALA A 84 -1.60 -5.11 11.03
CA ALA A 84 -2.09 -6.46 10.82
C ALA A 84 -2.61 -6.66 9.39
N GLY A 85 -3.13 -7.85 9.10
CA GLY A 85 -3.71 -8.18 7.80
C GLY A 85 -2.67 -8.47 6.73
N ARG A 86 -3.11 -8.42 5.47
CA ARG A 86 -2.29 -8.84 4.34
C ARG A 86 -2.45 -7.95 3.11
N ILE A 87 -1.35 -7.62 2.46
CA ILE A 87 -1.35 -6.91 1.17
C ILE A 87 -0.61 -7.76 0.14
N VAL A 88 -1.20 -7.96 -1.03
CA VAL A 88 -0.57 -8.60 -2.20
C VAL A 88 -0.55 -7.63 -3.35
N ILE A 89 0.63 -7.33 -3.88
CA ILE A 89 0.81 -6.49 -5.06
C ILE A 89 1.24 -7.40 -6.21
N GLN A 90 0.33 -7.63 -7.16
CA GLN A 90 0.54 -8.47 -8.34
C GLN A 90 1.28 -7.70 -9.45
N GLY A 91 2.42 -7.11 -9.09
CA GLY A 91 3.19 -6.24 -9.97
C GLY A 91 4.25 -5.47 -9.18
N ARG A 92 4.71 -4.37 -9.77
CA ARG A 92 5.69 -3.45 -9.17
C ARG A 92 5.02 -2.47 -8.21
N SER A 93 5.72 -2.12 -7.14
CA SER A 93 5.29 -1.14 -6.13
C SER A 93 6.22 0.06 -6.09
N GLY A 94 5.71 1.22 -5.69
CA GLY A 94 6.50 2.44 -5.58
C GLY A 94 7.37 2.50 -4.32
N ALA A 95 7.81 3.72 -4.00
CA ALA A 95 8.65 3.99 -2.84
C ALA A 95 7.89 3.84 -1.51
N HIS A 96 8.62 3.59 -0.42
CA HIS A 96 8.10 3.49 0.95
C HIS A 96 7.05 2.38 1.17
N THR A 97 7.05 1.34 0.35
CA THR A 97 6.14 0.20 0.54
C THR A 97 6.45 -0.52 1.84
N GLY A 98 5.45 -0.65 2.71
CA GLY A 98 5.62 -1.22 4.06
C GLY A 98 6.47 -0.39 5.00
N ALA A 99 6.71 0.90 4.71
CA ALA A 99 7.47 1.73 5.65
C ALA A 99 6.72 1.87 6.98
N LYS A 100 7.46 1.76 8.09
CA LYS A 100 6.98 1.76 9.48
C LYS A 100 5.94 0.69 9.82
N MET A 101 5.80 -0.36 9.01
CA MET A 101 4.90 -1.45 9.38
C MET A 101 5.35 -2.11 10.70
N SER A 102 4.37 -2.49 11.51
CA SER A 102 4.57 -3.11 12.83
C SER A 102 4.03 -4.54 12.90
N GLY A 103 3.20 -4.93 11.93
CA GLY A 103 2.70 -6.30 11.79
C GLY A 103 2.03 -6.56 10.43
N GLY A 104 1.48 -7.75 10.28
CA GLY A 104 0.91 -8.23 9.01
C GLY A 104 1.96 -8.69 7.98
N GLU A 105 1.49 -8.98 6.76
CA GLU A 105 2.33 -9.42 5.64
C GLU A 105 2.07 -8.58 4.37
N ILE A 106 3.13 -8.11 3.73
CA ILE A 106 3.10 -7.53 2.39
C ILE A 106 3.87 -8.45 1.44
N VAL A 107 3.25 -8.87 0.35
CA VAL A 107 3.89 -9.62 -0.73
C VAL A 107 3.86 -8.80 -2.01
N VAL A 108 5.03 -8.53 -2.59
CA VAL A 108 5.18 -7.86 -3.89
C VAL A 108 5.73 -8.85 -4.90
N GLU A 109 4.96 -9.13 -5.95
CA GLU A 109 5.35 -10.07 -7.01
C GLU A 109 6.41 -9.49 -7.95
N GLY A 110 6.49 -8.16 -8.07
CA GLY A 110 7.50 -7.45 -8.86
C GLY A 110 8.56 -6.73 -8.02
N ASP A 111 9.11 -5.67 -8.61
CA ASP A 111 10.09 -4.79 -7.97
C ASP A 111 9.42 -3.81 -6.99
N VAL A 112 10.19 -3.31 -6.03
CA VAL A 112 9.79 -2.22 -5.13
C VAL A 112 10.71 -1.03 -5.25
N GLY A 113 10.17 0.16 -5.00
CA GLY A 113 10.94 1.40 -5.00
C GLY A 113 11.79 1.58 -3.73
N GLU A 114 12.48 2.71 -3.73
CA GLU A 114 13.32 3.21 -2.64
C GLU A 114 12.59 3.25 -1.28
N TRP A 115 13.33 3.09 -0.19
CA TRP A 115 12.80 3.19 1.19
C TRP A 115 11.72 2.16 1.55
N SER A 116 11.58 1.09 0.78
CA SER A 116 10.66 0.00 1.13
C SER A 116 11.06 -0.64 2.46
N GLY A 117 10.09 -0.87 3.35
CA GLY A 117 10.33 -1.38 4.70
C GLY A 117 11.10 -0.44 5.63
N ALA A 118 11.27 0.83 5.28
CA ALA A 118 11.99 1.79 6.12
C ALA A 118 11.35 1.89 7.52
N GLU A 119 12.16 1.84 8.57
CA GLU A 119 11.71 1.84 9.97
C GLU A 119 10.66 0.76 10.34
N MET A 120 10.63 -0.37 9.60
CA MET A 120 9.80 -1.51 9.97
C MET A 120 10.21 -2.06 11.35
N SER A 121 9.23 -2.23 12.24
CA SER A 121 9.43 -2.76 13.60
C SER A 121 8.88 -4.18 13.80
N GLY A 122 8.05 -4.64 12.87
CA GLY A 122 7.48 -5.98 12.88
C GLY A 122 6.74 -6.32 11.59
N GLY A 123 6.21 -7.55 11.51
CA GLY A 123 5.57 -8.08 10.30
C GLY A 123 6.57 -8.61 9.27
N VAL A 124 6.08 -8.82 8.04
CA VAL A 124 6.85 -9.44 6.96
C VAL A 124 6.63 -8.70 5.63
N LEU A 125 7.70 -8.18 5.03
CA LEU A 125 7.73 -7.67 3.65
C LEU A 125 8.48 -8.66 2.74
N ARG A 126 7.77 -9.33 1.84
CA ARG A 126 8.33 -10.26 0.84
C ARG A 126 8.34 -9.61 -0.54
N ILE A 127 9.53 -9.49 -1.13
CA ILE A 127 9.74 -8.94 -2.47
C ILE A 127 10.25 -10.06 -3.36
N ARG A 128 9.54 -10.38 -4.45
CA ARG A 128 9.94 -11.43 -5.41
C ARG A 128 10.78 -10.88 -6.57
N GLY A 129 10.69 -9.59 -6.85
CA GLY A 129 11.57 -8.88 -7.78
C GLY A 129 12.79 -8.27 -7.07
N ASN A 130 13.20 -7.09 -7.53
CA ASN A 130 14.32 -6.33 -6.99
C ASN A 130 13.84 -5.23 -6.04
N ALA A 131 14.69 -4.87 -5.08
CA ALA A 131 14.50 -3.68 -4.26
C ALA A 131 15.48 -2.59 -4.70
N ASP A 132 15.00 -1.35 -4.69
CA ASP A 132 15.83 -0.16 -4.91
C ASP A 132 16.56 0.24 -3.60
N HIS A 133 17.17 1.43 -3.59
CA HIS A 133 17.97 1.94 -2.47
C HIS A 133 17.20 2.04 -1.15
N PHE A 134 17.92 1.94 -0.03
CA PHE A 134 17.39 2.15 1.33
C PHE A 134 16.31 1.15 1.78
N LEU A 135 16.32 -0.08 1.26
CA LEU A 135 15.49 -1.18 1.77
C LEU A 135 15.77 -1.39 3.28
N GLY A 136 14.73 -1.30 4.11
CA GLY A 136 14.84 -1.51 5.56
C GLY A 136 15.66 -0.46 6.30
N ALA A 137 15.91 0.71 5.71
CA ALA A 137 16.74 1.75 6.31
C ALA A 137 16.00 2.56 7.40
N SER A 138 16.76 3.26 8.23
CA SER A 138 16.26 4.34 9.09
C SER A 138 16.10 5.64 8.31
N TYR A 139 15.11 6.49 8.63
CA TYR A 139 15.04 7.80 8.01
C TYR A 139 16.24 8.69 8.37
N LEU A 140 16.46 9.71 7.53
CA LEU A 140 17.54 10.66 7.73
C LEU A 140 17.34 11.41 9.04
N GLY A 141 18.30 11.29 9.95
CA GLY A 141 18.26 11.94 11.26
C GLY A 141 17.44 11.20 12.32
N SER A 142 17.01 9.96 12.04
CA SER A 142 16.47 9.10 13.10
C SER A 142 17.52 8.86 14.20
N PRO A 143 17.10 8.80 15.47
CA PRO A 143 17.99 8.81 16.64
C PRO A 143 18.83 7.54 16.79
#